data_AF-A6G658-F1
#
_entry.id   AF-A6G658-F1
#
_cell.length_a   1.000
_cell.length_b   1.000
_cell.length_c   1.000
_cell.angle_alpha   90.00
_cell.angle_beta   90.00
_cell.angle_gamma   90.00
#
_symmetry.space_group_name_H-M   'P 1'
#
loop_
_entity.id
_entity.type
_entity.pdbx_description
1 polymer ?
#
loop_
_entity_poly.entity_id
_entity_poly.type
_entity_poly.pdbx_seq_one_letter_code
_entity_poly.pdbx_strand_id
1 'polypeptide(L)'
;MVRQILGVVPRVMSYFEIWPPAFTTYSVLVPAFMDIPRCDLGRGISPDLRSLVAYVSSRSFGCGYCSAHAAGIGTMFRGAGGSLERNREAMNPQACNLFSPADQAAIDFANAIAEVPTGIREEHRIAIAKHYSEDHEESIVLSATLMGFLNCCIDVLGMVLERRMLHQAEQYLSGSGWEAGNKYEEEYDRELVEADPDEDTKLGPLGMARSMVGLIAFDRKALANIEGRPAKLEAQLHKELGFVPSYIRRTSRVPVKRVWAHMLIERICGTNGSVDPRHKLIMSFVAAKLFDDRLLAAQFAHLAVRAGADPKELRAALITGRCEDPRAEAGYALARASTRAPVTLQLQLIEALMEHYTPAEIMELVVVVSVISMLRRYSAFYPEDRYEDAVANFVAEHGQHIGLSTKPGQTGRSWDEIAFKHRLSAA
;
A
#
# COMPACT_ATOMS: atom_id res chain seq x y z
N MET A 1 20.89 9.96 3.41
CA MET A 1 19.68 10.63 2.90
C MET A 1 18.47 10.37 3.79
N VAL A 2 17.91 9.15 3.82
CA VAL A 2 16.66 8.88 4.57
C VAL A 2 16.82 9.17 6.07
N ARG A 3 17.96 8.76 6.66
CA ARG A 3 18.37 9.15 8.02
C ARG A 3 18.28 10.64 8.29
N GLN A 4 18.61 11.45 7.30
CA GLN A 4 18.71 12.89 7.44
C GLN A 4 17.36 13.60 7.21
N ILE A 5 16.39 12.91 6.61
CA ILE A 5 15.03 13.39 6.35
C ILE A 5 14.12 12.97 7.51
N LEU A 6 14.16 11.70 7.91
CA LEU A 6 13.33 11.13 8.98
C LEU A 6 14.00 11.17 10.37
N GLY A 7 15.27 11.57 10.45
CA GLY A 7 16.07 11.46 11.68
C GLY A 7 16.50 10.02 12.02
N VAL A 8 16.08 9.04 11.22
CA VAL A 8 16.36 7.61 11.38
C VAL A 8 16.40 6.91 10.02
N VAL A 9 17.14 5.81 9.90
CA VAL A 9 16.98 4.89 8.75
C VAL A 9 15.91 3.88 9.15
N PRO A 10 14.74 3.85 8.49
CA PRO A 10 13.74 2.82 8.74
C PRO A 10 14.36 1.44 8.55
N ARG A 11 14.24 0.56 9.55
CA ARG A 11 14.78 -0.80 9.61
C ARG A 11 14.33 -1.63 8.41
N VAL A 12 13.11 -1.38 7.91
CA VAL A 12 12.58 -2.02 6.70
C VAL A 12 13.50 -1.84 5.49
N MET A 13 14.25 -0.73 5.40
CA MET A 13 15.19 -0.51 4.29
C MET A 13 16.29 -1.57 4.26
N SER A 14 16.85 -1.94 5.41
CA SER A 14 17.88 -2.98 5.52
C SER A 14 17.31 -4.36 5.15
N TYR A 15 16.07 -4.64 5.52
CA TYR A 15 15.39 -5.88 5.13
C TYR A 15 15.17 -5.95 3.61
N PHE A 16 14.84 -4.82 2.98
CA PHE A 16 14.73 -4.76 1.53
C PHE A 16 16.05 -4.96 0.78
N GLU A 17 17.20 -4.89 1.44
CA GLU A 17 18.48 -5.26 0.82
C GLU A 17 18.65 -6.77 0.66
N ILE A 18 17.89 -7.60 1.40
CA ILE A 18 17.85 -9.06 1.22
C ILE A 18 17.39 -9.41 -0.21
N TRP A 19 16.47 -8.61 -0.77
CA TRP A 19 16.06 -8.70 -2.17
C TRP A 19 16.02 -7.29 -2.78
N PRO A 20 17.12 -6.81 -3.41
CA PRO A 20 17.26 -5.42 -3.89
C PRO A 20 16.11 -4.87 -4.76
N PRO A 21 15.37 -5.67 -5.54
CA PRO A 21 14.15 -5.19 -6.21
C PRO A 21 13.07 -4.65 -5.24
N ALA A 22 12.97 -5.16 -4.01
CA ALA A 22 12.10 -4.60 -2.97
C ALA A 22 12.51 -3.17 -2.61
N PHE A 23 13.81 -2.92 -2.40
CA PHE A 23 14.33 -1.60 -2.07
C PHE A 23 14.08 -0.60 -3.19
N THR A 24 14.23 -1.06 -4.44
CA THR A 24 13.92 -0.28 -5.64
C THR A 24 12.44 0.09 -5.68
N THR A 25 11.56 -0.88 -5.39
CA THR A 25 10.10 -0.67 -5.34
C THR A 25 9.74 0.37 -4.28
N TYR A 26 10.22 0.20 -3.05
CA TYR A 26 9.96 1.11 -1.94
C TYR A 26 10.41 2.54 -2.27
N SER A 27 11.60 2.68 -2.86
CA SER A 27 12.23 3.97 -3.15
C SER A 27 11.48 4.80 -4.18
N VAL A 28 10.83 4.17 -5.19
CA VAL A 28 9.97 4.88 -6.15
C VAL A 28 8.53 5.04 -5.64
N LEU A 29 8.08 4.10 -4.82
CA LEU A 29 6.71 4.03 -4.32
C LEU A 29 6.39 5.15 -3.34
N VAL A 30 7.22 5.31 -2.30
CA VAL A 30 6.99 6.31 -1.26
C VAL A 30 6.88 7.74 -1.80
N PRO A 31 7.85 8.26 -2.59
CA PRO A 31 7.76 9.65 -3.06
C PRO A 31 6.62 9.86 -4.05
N ALA A 32 6.32 8.89 -4.92
CA ALA A 32 5.23 9.03 -5.89
C ALA A 32 3.85 9.11 -5.21
N PHE A 33 3.60 8.27 -4.20
CA PHE A 33 2.29 8.18 -3.55
C PHE A 33 2.11 9.21 -2.43
N MET A 34 3.20 9.64 -1.77
CA MET A 34 3.17 10.76 -0.81
C MET A 34 3.29 12.14 -1.48
N ASP A 35 3.32 12.19 -2.81
CA ASP A 35 3.46 13.41 -3.61
C ASP A 35 4.68 14.26 -3.20
N ILE A 36 5.81 13.61 -2.96
CA ILE A 36 7.06 14.27 -2.54
C ILE A 36 7.84 14.72 -3.80
N PRO A 37 8.35 15.96 -3.86
CA PRO A 37 8.28 17.02 -2.85
C PRO A 37 7.11 18.00 -3.09
N ARG A 38 6.17 17.72 -4.01
CA ARG A 38 5.09 18.66 -4.37
C ARG A 38 4.25 19.06 -3.16
N CYS A 39 3.80 18.10 -2.37
CA CYS A 39 3.06 18.32 -1.11
C CYS A 39 3.87 19.21 -0.14
N ASP A 40 5.15 18.91 0.02
CA ASP A 40 6.06 19.63 0.93
C ASP A 40 6.39 21.05 0.47
N LEU A 41 6.32 21.30 -0.84
CA LEU A 41 6.46 22.61 -1.47
C LEU A 41 5.13 23.37 -1.62
N GLY A 42 4.05 22.88 -1.01
CA GLY A 42 2.74 23.53 -1.03
C GLY A 42 2.01 23.47 -2.38
N ARG A 43 2.33 22.48 -3.23
CA ARG A 43 1.72 22.26 -4.56
C ARG A 43 0.75 21.07 -4.61
N GLY A 44 0.16 20.74 -3.46
CA GLY A 44 -0.80 19.66 -3.25
C GLY A 44 -1.47 19.81 -1.89
N ILE A 45 -1.95 18.71 -1.31
CA ILE A 45 -2.46 18.71 0.08
C ILE A 45 -1.37 19.15 1.07
N SER A 46 -1.76 19.60 2.26
CA SER A 46 -0.78 19.98 3.28
C SER A 46 -0.02 18.73 3.79
N PRO A 47 1.28 18.86 4.15
CA PRO A 47 2.02 17.76 4.79
C PRO A 47 1.35 17.24 6.06
N ASP A 48 0.63 18.12 6.77
CA ASP A 48 -0.15 17.81 7.96
C ASP A 48 -1.36 16.92 7.64
N LEU A 49 -2.14 17.23 6.60
CA LEU A 49 -3.24 16.38 6.14
C LEU A 49 -2.73 15.03 5.62
N ARG A 50 -1.60 15.03 4.89
CA ARG A 50 -0.94 13.79 4.43
C ARG A 50 -0.53 12.91 5.60
N SER A 51 0.09 13.50 6.64
CA SER A 51 0.46 12.80 7.87
C SER A 51 -0.76 12.25 8.60
N LEU A 52 -1.81 13.07 8.76
CA LEU A 52 -3.07 12.67 9.39
C LEU A 52 -3.69 11.45 8.72
N VAL A 53 -3.83 11.46 7.40
CA VAL A 53 -4.40 10.34 6.63
C VAL A 53 -3.55 9.08 6.78
N ALA A 54 -2.22 9.21 6.66
CA ALA A 54 -1.31 8.08 6.79
C ALA A 54 -1.29 7.48 8.21
N TYR A 55 -1.38 8.36 9.22
CA TYR A 55 -1.42 8.01 10.62
C TYR A 55 -2.70 7.24 10.96
N VAL A 56 -3.86 7.84 10.67
CA VAL A 56 -5.17 7.23 10.93
C VAL A 56 -5.27 5.90 10.20
N SER A 57 -4.93 5.84 8.90
CA SER A 57 -4.94 4.59 8.14
C SER A 57 -4.09 3.49 8.79
N SER A 58 -2.95 3.85 9.38
CA SER A 58 -2.07 2.88 10.05
C SER A 58 -2.60 2.45 11.42
N ARG A 59 -3.19 3.38 12.18
CA ARG A 59 -3.84 3.10 13.47
C ARG A 59 -5.03 2.16 13.28
N SER A 60 -5.90 2.42 12.30
CA SER A 60 -7.10 1.61 12.04
C SER A 60 -6.74 0.22 11.50
N PHE A 61 -5.60 0.08 10.82
CA PHE A 61 -5.06 -1.23 10.46
C PHE A 61 -4.43 -1.97 11.66
N GLY A 62 -3.99 -1.24 12.70
CA GLY A 62 -3.27 -1.80 13.85
C GLY A 62 -1.75 -1.81 13.72
N CYS A 63 -1.15 -1.09 12.76
CA CYS A 63 0.31 -1.02 12.58
C CYS A 63 0.93 0.10 13.45
N GLY A 64 1.44 -0.26 14.63
CA GLY A 64 2.14 0.66 15.56
C GLY A 64 3.40 1.29 14.94
N TYR A 65 4.23 0.47 14.29
CA TYR A 65 5.42 0.93 13.57
C TYR A 65 5.09 2.00 12.51
N CYS A 66 4.12 1.71 11.65
CA CYS A 66 3.74 2.57 10.54
C CYS A 66 3.11 3.88 11.03
N SER A 67 2.29 3.82 12.07
CA SER A 67 1.66 5.01 12.65
C SER A 67 2.68 5.93 13.32
N ALA A 68 3.71 5.40 13.99
CA ALA A 68 4.81 6.22 14.51
C ALA A 68 5.55 6.97 13.39
N HIS A 69 5.95 6.28 12.32
CA HIS A 69 6.57 6.90 11.14
C HIS A 69 5.65 7.92 10.46
N ALA A 70 4.38 7.58 10.27
CA ALA A 70 3.40 8.47 9.63
C ALA A 70 3.17 9.77 10.41
N ALA A 71 3.15 9.71 11.75
CA ALA A 71 3.07 10.90 12.59
C ALA A 71 4.33 11.77 12.46
N GLY A 72 5.51 11.14 12.41
CA GLY A 72 6.80 11.82 12.22
C GLY A 72 6.89 12.57 10.88
N ILE A 73 6.29 12.05 9.81
CA ILE A 73 6.32 12.67 8.47
C ILE A 73 5.75 14.10 8.48
N GLY A 74 4.68 14.35 9.24
CA GLY A 74 4.06 15.67 9.34
C GLY A 74 4.96 16.72 9.98
N THR A 75 5.96 16.28 10.75
CA THR A 75 6.87 17.14 11.50
C THR A 75 8.07 17.63 10.69
N MET A 76 8.37 17.00 9.56
CA MET A 76 9.62 17.22 8.80
C MET A 76 9.86 18.67 8.38
N PHE A 77 8.80 19.39 7.99
CA PHE A 77 8.90 20.77 7.49
C PHE A 77 8.42 21.84 8.47
N ARG A 78 7.61 21.46 9.47
CA ARG A 78 6.93 22.40 10.38
C ARG A 78 7.25 22.17 11.87
N GLY A 79 8.09 21.19 12.19
CA GLY A 79 8.43 20.81 13.56
C GLY A 79 7.37 19.92 14.22
N ALA A 80 7.69 19.42 15.42
CA ALA A 80 6.92 18.38 16.11
C ALA A 80 5.51 18.81 16.55
N GLY A 81 5.27 20.09 16.84
CA GLY A 81 4.08 20.56 17.56
C GLY A 81 2.73 20.19 16.93
N GLY A 82 2.21 21.04 16.04
CA GLY A 82 0.81 20.96 15.61
C GLY A 82 0.41 19.64 14.92
N SER A 83 1.35 18.97 14.24
CA SER A 83 1.03 17.72 13.53
C SER A 83 0.92 16.52 14.47
N LEU A 84 1.81 16.39 15.47
CA LEU A 84 1.73 15.27 16.42
C LEU A 84 0.51 15.39 17.33
N GLU A 85 0.16 16.60 17.77
CA GLU A 85 -1.06 16.83 18.55
C GLU A 85 -2.31 16.45 17.76
N ARG A 86 -2.42 16.88 16.50
CA ARG A 86 -3.51 16.46 15.62
C ARG A 86 -3.55 14.94 15.45
N ASN A 87 -2.42 14.27 15.23
CA ASN A 87 -2.38 12.81 15.13
C ASN A 87 -2.86 12.15 16.44
N ARG A 88 -2.42 12.64 17.60
CA ARG A 88 -2.85 12.12 18.91
C ARG A 88 -4.37 12.19 19.09
N GLU A 89 -5.00 13.30 18.72
CA GLU A 89 -6.45 13.47 18.87
C GLU A 89 -7.28 12.82 17.75
N ALA A 90 -6.65 12.39 16.65
CA ALA A 90 -7.36 11.92 15.44
C ALA A 90 -8.17 10.64 15.63
N MET A 91 -7.87 9.83 16.66
CA MET A 91 -8.64 8.62 16.98
C MET A 91 -9.91 8.91 17.78
N ASN A 92 -10.05 10.11 18.34
CA ASN A 92 -11.29 10.58 18.97
C ASN A 92 -11.54 12.06 18.60
N PRO A 93 -11.75 12.35 17.30
CA PRO A 93 -11.71 13.72 16.80
C PRO A 93 -12.83 14.60 17.38
N GLN A 94 -13.94 14.00 17.80
CA GLN A 94 -15.09 14.68 18.41
C GLN A 94 -14.82 15.18 19.83
N ALA A 95 -13.76 14.70 20.49
CA ALA A 95 -13.40 15.14 21.83
C ALA A 95 -12.58 16.45 21.86
N CYS A 96 -12.23 17.00 20.68
CA CYS A 96 -11.45 18.24 20.58
C CYS A 96 -11.96 19.14 19.45
N ASN A 97 -11.48 20.39 19.41
CA ASN A 97 -11.84 21.37 18.38
C ASN A 97 -10.74 21.55 17.31
N LEU A 98 -9.87 20.54 17.12
CA LEU A 98 -8.71 20.63 16.22
C LEU A 98 -9.06 20.35 14.75
N PHE A 99 -10.23 19.77 14.47
CA PHE A 99 -10.58 19.24 13.15
C PHE A 99 -11.70 20.03 12.51
N SER A 100 -11.47 20.49 11.28
CA SER A 100 -12.52 21.03 10.43
C SER A 100 -13.43 19.91 9.88
N PRO A 101 -14.59 20.23 9.28
CA PRO A 101 -15.40 19.24 8.58
C PRO A 101 -14.66 18.50 7.47
N ALA A 102 -13.73 19.18 6.78
CA ALA A 102 -12.88 18.54 5.78
C ALA A 102 -11.93 17.52 6.42
N ASP A 103 -11.31 17.87 7.55
CA ASP A 103 -10.43 16.96 8.28
C ASP A 103 -11.19 15.74 8.80
N GLN A 104 -12.41 15.92 9.31
CA GLN A 104 -13.26 14.81 9.74
C GLN A 104 -13.57 13.86 8.58
N ALA A 105 -13.90 14.38 7.39
CA ALA A 105 -14.12 13.55 6.20
C ALA A 105 -12.86 12.74 5.83
N ALA A 106 -11.67 13.33 5.94
CA ALA A 106 -10.41 12.64 5.70
C ALA A 106 -10.10 11.56 6.76
N ILE A 107 -10.40 11.82 8.04
CA ILE A 107 -10.26 10.86 9.14
C ILE A 107 -11.22 9.68 8.96
N ASP A 108 -12.49 9.93 8.68
CA ASP A 108 -13.50 8.89 8.48
C ASP A 108 -13.16 8.01 7.28
N PHE A 109 -12.72 8.63 6.18
CA PHE A 109 -12.18 7.92 5.03
C PHE A 109 -10.97 7.05 5.40
N ALA A 110 -9.96 7.61 6.09
CA ALA A 110 -8.74 6.91 6.44
C ALA A 110 -8.99 5.71 7.38
N ASN A 111 -9.95 5.84 8.30
CA ASN A 111 -10.42 4.75 9.14
C ASN A 111 -11.03 3.62 8.28
N ALA A 112 -12.07 3.96 7.51
CA ALA A 112 -12.84 2.98 6.75
C ALA A 112 -12.02 2.28 5.63
N ILE A 113 -11.07 2.97 5.02
CA ILE A 113 -10.28 2.39 3.93
C ILE A 113 -9.26 1.37 4.41
N ALA A 114 -8.75 1.54 5.62
CA ALA A 114 -7.72 0.69 6.20
C ALA A 114 -8.27 -0.64 6.77
N GLU A 115 -9.57 -0.70 7.07
CA GLU A 115 -10.24 -1.93 7.51
C GLU A 115 -10.10 -3.09 6.50
N VAL A 116 -10.14 -4.31 7.02
CA VAL A 116 -10.04 -5.56 6.25
C VAL A 116 -11.17 -6.53 6.67
N PRO A 117 -12.19 -6.77 5.83
CA PRO A 117 -12.52 -6.06 4.58
C PRO A 117 -12.79 -4.56 4.80
N THR A 118 -12.77 -3.78 3.73
CA THR A 118 -12.92 -2.32 3.83
C THR A 118 -14.31 -1.87 4.24
N GLY A 119 -14.37 -0.91 5.17
CA GLY A 119 -15.59 -0.21 5.56
C GLY A 119 -15.99 0.93 4.64
N ILE A 120 -15.34 1.12 3.48
CA ILE A 120 -15.64 2.25 2.60
C ILE A 120 -17.05 2.17 2.01
N ARG A 121 -17.82 3.24 2.23
CA ARG A 121 -19.21 3.43 1.79
C ARG A 121 -19.31 4.64 0.88
N GLU A 122 -20.45 4.77 0.21
CA GLU A 122 -20.71 5.91 -0.69
C GLU A 122 -20.60 7.25 0.06
N GLU A 123 -21.07 7.31 1.31
CA GLU A 123 -20.99 8.49 2.19
C GLU A 123 -19.55 8.98 2.41
N HIS A 124 -18.59 8.08 2.63
CA HIS A 124 -17.17 8.46 2.78
C HIS A 124 -16.63 9.11 1.50
N ARG A 125 -16.97 8.55 0.33
CA ARG A 125 -16.53 9.09 -0.96
C ARG A 125 -17.16 10.45 -1.22
N ILE A 126 -18.47 10.59 -1.00
CA ILE A 126 -19.19 11.86 -1.15
C ILE A 126 -18.62 12.93 -0.22
N ALA A 127 -18.31 12.59 1.03
CA ALA A 127 -17.71 13.52 1.99
C ALA A 127 -16.35 14.04 1.51
N ILE A 128 -15.49 13.17 0.96
CA ILE A 128 -14.22 13.58 0.35
C ILE A 128 -14.47 14.50 -0.85
N ALA A 129 -15.34 14.12 -1.79
CA ALA A 129 -15.63 14.91 -2.99
C ALA A 129 -16.26 16.29 -2.67
N LYS A 130 -16.98 16.40 -1.55
CA LYS A 130 -17.57 17.65 -1.08
C LYS A 130 -16.52 18.65 -0.59
N HIS A 131 -15.44 18.17 0.02
CA HIS A 131 -14.46 19.01 0.70
C HIS A 131 -13.14 19.19 -0.07
N TYR A 132 -12.85 18.30 -1.02
CA TYR A 132 -11.57 18.27 -1.73
C TYR A 132 -11.78 18.30 -3.24
N SER A 133 -10.89 19.03 -3.93
CA SER A 133 -10.78 18.96 -5.40
C SER A 133 -10.34 17.56 -5.84
N GLU A 134 -10.50 17.24 -7.13
CA GLU A 134 -10.05 15.96 -7.70
C GLU A 134 -8.58 15.66 -7.43
N ASP A 135 -7.69 16.65 -7.57
CA ASP A 135 -6.26 16.49 -7.31
C ASP A 135 -5.96 16.25 -5.81
N HIS A 136 -6.70 16.90 -4.91
CA HIS A 136 -6.57 16.69 -3.47
C HIS A 136 -7.14 15.35 -3.02
N GLU A 137 -8.30 14.94 -3.54
CA GLU A 137 -8.88 13.61 -3.35
C GLU A 137 -7.90 12.53 -3.79
N GLU A 138 -7.30 12.64 -4.98
CA GLU A 138 -6.31 11.69 -5.45
C GLU A 138 -5.10 11.61 -4.51
N SER A 139 -4.56 12.75 -4.04
CA SER A 139 -3.48 12.76 -3.03
C SER A 139 -3.84 12.04 -1.73
N ILE A 140 -5.04 12.27 -1.20
CA ILE A 140 -5.52 11.66 0.04
C ILE A 140 -5.63 10.14 -0.15
N VAL A 141 -6.26 9.71 -1.24
CA VAL A 141 -6.46 8.29 -1.54
C VAL A 141 -5.13 7.60 -1.79
N LEU A 142 -4.20 8.20 -2.53
CA LEU A 142 -2.87 7.64 -2.77
C LEU A 142 -2.06 7.50 -1.48
N SER A 143 -2.17 8.46 -0.56
CA SER A 143 -1.50 8.38 0.75
C SER A 143 -2.01 7.18 1.56
N ALA A 144 -3.33 7.00 1.66
CA ALA A 144 -3.92 5.84 2.34
C ALA A 144 -3.66 4.50 1.60
N THR A 145 -3.58 4.55 0.27
CA THR A 145 -3.24 3.42 -0.60
C THR A 145 -1.82 2.92 -0.30
N LEU A 146 -0.82 3.80 -0.29
CA LEU A 146 0.55 3.46 0.09
C LEU A 146 0.62 2.79 1.47
N MET A 147 -0.15 3.28 2.44
CA MET A 147 -0.20 2.64 3.75
C MET A 147 -0.67 1.19 3.67
N GLY A 148 -1.47 0.79 2.68
CA GLY A 148 -1.82 -0.62 2.45
C GLY A 148 -0.60 -1.50 2.15
N PHE A 149 0.36 -0.98 1.40
CA PHE A 149 1.64 -1.68 1.15
C PHE A 149 2.44 -1.75 2.45
N LEU A 150 2.66 -0.59 3.08
CA LEU A 150 3.54 -0.49 4.24
C LEU A 150 2.99 -1.25 5.45
N ASN A 151 1.71 -1.11 5.78
CA ASN A 151 1.11 -1.81 6.91
C ASN A 151 1.22 -3.34 6.77
N CYS A 152 0.89 -3.87 5.59
CA CYS A 152 1.00 -5.31 5.34
C CYS A 152 2.47 -5.78 5.37
N CYS A 153 3.37 -5.08 4.68
CA CYS A 153 4.78 -5.44 4.61
C CYS A 153 5.43 -5.46 6.00
N ILE A 154 5.19 -4.42 6.79
CA ILE A 154 5.79 -4.25 8.12
C ILE A 154 5.28 -5.31 9.10
N ASP A 155 3.97 -5.59 9.10
CA ASP A 155 3.39 -6.60 9.99
C ASP A 155 3.80 -8.03 9.59
N VAL A 156 3.84 -8.35 8.29
CA VAL A 156 4.29 -9.66 7.79
C VAL A 156 5.74 -9.92 8.19
N LEU A 157 6.60 -8.89 8.12
CA LEU A 157 8.00 -8.99 8.49
C LEU A 157 8.24 -8.91 10.01
N GLY A 158 7.22 -8.58 10.82
CA GLY A 158 7.37 -8.42 12.27
C GLY A 158 8.38 -7.33 12.63
N MET A 159 8.37 -6.19 11.93
CA MET A 159 9.40 -5.17 12.12
C MET A 159 9.31 -4.47 13.47
N VAL A 160 10.48 -4.39 14.12
CA VAL A 160 10.70 -3.65 15.37
C VAL A 160 10.99 -2.18 15.06
N LEU A 161 10.28 -1.29 15.77
CA LEU A 161 10.43 0.16 15.64
C LEU A 161 11.81 0.62 16.09
N GLU A 162 12.34 1.65 15.43
CA GLU A 162 13.63 2.21 15.81
C GLU A 162 13.51 3.04 17.08
N ARG A 163 14.54 3.04 17.93
CA ARG A 163 14.53 3.68 19.26
C ARG A 163 13.99 5.10 19.28
N ARG A 164 14.46 5.92 18.32
CA ARG A 164 14.03 7.32 18.19
C ARG A 164 12.53 7.44 17.91
N MET A 165 12.02 6.60 17.02
CA MET A 165 10.61 6.63 16.64
C MET A 165 9.73 6.08 17.76
N LEU A 166 10.21 5.06 18.47
CA LEU A 166 9.57 4.52 19.66
C LEU A 166 9.42 5.60 20.74
N HIS A 167 10.52 6.23 21.17
CA HIS A 167 10.46 7.29 22.20
C HIS A 167 9.56 8.47 21.78
N GLN A 168 9.63 8.90 20.51
CA GLN A 168 8.75 9.97 20.02
C GLN A 168 7.29 9.56 20.10
N ALA A 169 6.96 8.35 19.67
CA ALA A 169 5.59 7.87 19.71
C ALA A 169 5.08 7.66 21.15
N GLU A 170 5.91 7.12 22.05
CA GLU A 170 5.57 7.01 23.47
C GLU A 170 5.32 8.38 24.11
N GLN A 171 6.17 9.36 23.80
CA GLN A 171 6.05 10.72 24.34
C GLN A 171 4.78 11.43 23.86
N TYR A 172 4.44 11.33 22.57
CA TYR A 172 3.41 12.17 21.96
C TYR A 172 2.09 11.44 21.67
N LEU A 173 2.12 10.12 21.45
CA LEU A 173 0.98 9.36 20.94
C LEU A 173 0.39 8.40 21.98
N SER A 174 1.08 8.06 23.06
CA SER A 174 0.58 7.14 24.10
C SER A 174 -0.82 7.51 24.62
N GLY A 175 -1.09 8.81 24.81
CA GLY A 175 -2.41 9.31 25.22
C GLY A 175 -3.57 9.01 24.26
N SER A 176 -3.28 8.57 23.03
CA SER A 176 -4.28 8.16 22.04
C SER A 176 -4.56 6.65 22.03
N GLY A 177 -4.03 5.89 23.00
CA GLY A 177 -4.03 4.42 22.99
C GLY A 177 -3.11 3.86 21.90
N TRP A 178 -2.06 4.59 21.54
CA TRP A 178 -1.02 4.08 20.64
C TRP A 178 -0.11 3.11 21.39
N GLU A 179 0.25 2.02 20.72
CA GLU A 179 1.20 1.03 21.19
C GLU A 179 2.20 0.76 20.05
N ALA A 180 3.44 0.39 20.38
CA ALA A 180 4.49 0.08 19.40
C ALA A 180 4.06 -1.02 18.40
N GLY A 181 3.13 -1.87 18.82
CA GLY A 181 2.41 -2.86 18.03
C GLY A 181 2.48 -4.24 18.67
N ASN A 182 1.70 -5.18 18.12
CA ASN A 182 1.59 -6.57 18.59
C ASN A 182 2.87 -7.42 18.42
N LYS A 183 3.98 -6.81 18.01
CA LYS A 183 5.21 -7.50 17.57
C LYS A 183 6.47 -7.01 18.29
N TYR A 184 6.36 -6.01 19.16
CA TYR A 184 7.46 -5.66 20.05
C TYR A 184 7.39 -6.53 21.30
N GLU A 185 8.38 -7.39 21.47
CA GLU A 185 8.56 -8.19 22.68
C GLU A 185 9.86 -7.76 23.34
N GLU A 186 9.76 -7.06 24.46
CA GLU A 186 10.90 -6.44 25.14
C GLU A 186 12.04 -7.44 25.43
N GLU A 187 11.71 -8.70 25.73
CA GLU A 187 12.67 -9.79 25.93
C GLU A 187 13.57 -10.03 24.71
N TYR A 188 13.03 -9.91 23.51
CA TYR A 188 13.74 -10.21 22.25
C TYR A 188 14.27 -8.96 21.54
N ASP A 189 13.58 -7.83 21.72
CA ASP A 189 13.78 -6.65 20.87
C ASP A 189 14.56 -5.53 21.55
N ARG A 190 14.71 -5.55 22.88
CA ARG A 190 15.39 -4.47 23.62
C ARG A 190 16.82 -4.25 23.11
N GLU A 191 17.60 -5.30 22.94
CA GLU A 191 18.99 -5.18 22.46
C GLU A 191 19.06 -4.57 21.06
N LEU A 192 18.12 -4.94 20.18
CA LEU A 192 18.04 -4.40 18.82
C LEU A 192 17.72 -2.90 18.84
N VAL A 193 16.81 -2.46 19.72
CA VAL A 193 16.44 -1.05 19.89
C VAL A 193 17.57 -0.26 20.55
N GLU A 194 18.22 -0.79 21.58
CA GLU A 194 19.32 -0.13 22.28
C GLU A 194 20.57 0.06 21.40
N ALA A 195 20.76 -0.82 20.42
CA ALA A 195 21.83 -0.71 19.43
C ALA A 195 21.62 0.42 18.39
N ASP A 196 20.42 1.01 18.30
CA ASP A 196 20.15 2.07 17.34
C ASP A 196 20.94 3.35 17.70
N PRO A 197 21.64 3.96 16.73
CA PRO A 197 22.47 5.12 16.99
C PRO A 197 21.64 6.37 17.29
N ASP A 198 21.89 7.00 18.44
CA ASP A 198 21.21 8.20 18.92
C ASP A 198 21.87 9.49 18.40
N GLU A 199 21.67 9.82 17.12
CA GLU A 199 22.21 11.04 16.52
C GLU A 199 21.16 11.83 15.72
N ASP A 200 21.04 13.13 16.02
CA ASP A 200 20.20 14.09 15.29
C ASP A 200 20.99 14.77 14.15
N THR A 201 21.26 14.04 13.07
CA THR A 201 21.90 14.62 11.88
C THR A 201 20.86 15.16 10.90
N LYS A 202 20.57 16.46 10.98
CA LYS A 202 19.76 17.18 9.97
C LYS A 202 20.65 17.66 8.81
N LEU A 203 20.17 17.53 7.58
CA LEU A 203 20.82 18.14 6.41
C LEU A 203 20.55 19.65 6.38
N GLY A 204 21.59 20.44 6.15
CA GLY A 204 21.42 21.82 5.69
C GLY A 204 20.82 21.88 4.27
N PRO A 205 20.34 23.05 3.80
CA PRO A 205 19.63 23.19 2.52
C PRO A 205 20.36 22.63 1.30
N LEU A 206 21.68 22.82 1.22
CA LEU A 206 22.52 22.30 0.13
C LEU A 206 22.60 20.77 0.13
N GLY A 207 22.68 20.17 1.31
CA GLY A 207 22.70 18.71 1.48
C GLY A 207 21.35 18.08 1.11
N MET A 208 20.25 18.76 1.43
CA MET A 208 18.90 18.35 1.01
C MET A 208 18.77 18.40 -0.51
N ALA A 209 19.22 19.47 -1.16
CA ALA A 209 19.19 19.59 -2.62
C ALA A 209 19.98 18.47 -3.33
N ARG A 210 21.22 18.19 -2.86
CA ARG A 210 22.04 17.09 -3.41
C ARG A 210 21.38 15.73 -3.24
N SER A 211 20.73 15.51 -2.10
CA SER A 211 19.99 14.27 -1.81
C SER A 211 18.81 14.11 -2.77
N MET A 212 18.03 15.16 -3.01
CA MET A 212 16.92 15.15 -3.96
C MET A 212 17.37 14.83 -5.39
N VAL A 213 18.50 15.37 -5.84
CA VAL A 213 19.08 15.02 -7.16
C VAL A 213 19.45 13.54 -7.22
N GLY A 214 20.05 13.00 -6.16
CA GLY A 214 20.37 11.57 -6.05
C GLY A 214 19.12 10.69 -6.13
N LEU A 215 18.04 11.06 -5.44
CA LEU A 215 16.77 10.35 -5.48
C LEU A 215 16.16 10.36 -6.89
N ILE A 216 16.11 11.51 -7.55
CA ILE A 216 15.59 11.62 -8.92
C ILE A 216 16.40 10.73 -9.89
N ALA A 217 17.73 10.71 -9.76
CA ALA A 217 18.57 9.85 -10.58
C ALA A 217 18.32 8.36 -10.30
N PHE A 218 18.14 7.98 -9.03
CA PHE A 218 17.79 6.63 -8.63
C PHE A 218 16.43 6.22 -9.20
N ASP A 219 15.39 7.03 -9.03
CA ASP A 219 14.04 6.77 -9.54
C ASP A 219 14.02 6.61 -11.06
N ARG A 220 14.79 7.46 -11.76
CA ARG A 220 14.93 7.35 -13.22
C ARG A 220 15.54 6.02 -13.62
N LYS A 221 16.53 5.52 -12.87
CA LYS A 221 17.17 4.22 -13.12
C LYS A 221 16.21 3.06 -12.76
N ALA A 222 15.52 3.16 -11.63
CA ALA A 222 14.56 2.18 -11.15
C ALA A 222 13.40 1.97 -12.13
N LEU A 223 12.93 3.05 -12.77
CA LEU A 223 11.84 3.04 -13.74
C LEU A 223 12.33 3.04 -15.19
N ALA A 224 13.59 2.66 -15.47
CA ALA A 224 14.17 2.77 -16.80
C ALA A 224 13.42 1.92 -17.85
N ASN A 225 12.87 0.78 -17.45
CA ASN A 225 12.10 -0.10 -18.33
C ASN A 225 10.62 0.28 -18.44
N ILE A 226 10.17 1.31 -17.72
CA ILE A 226 8.77 1.73 -17.70
C ILE A 226 8.60 3.02 -18.48
N GLU A 227 7.78 2.94 -19.54
CA GLU A 227 7.53 4.02 -20.47
C GLU A 227 7.05 5.30 -19.77
N GLY A 228 7.66 6.42 -20.13
CA GLY A 228 7.38 7.71 -19.51
C GLY A 228 6.21 8.49 -20.13
N ARG A 229 5.83 8.15 -21.36
CA ARG A 229 4.76 8.83 -22.10
C ARG A 229 3.45 8.07 -21.94
N PRO A 230 2.31 8.72 -21.60
CA PRO A 230 1.04 8.04 -21.33
C PRO A 230 0.63 7.03 -22.40
N ALA A 231 0.60 7.43 -23.68
CA ALA A 231 0.22 6.53 -24.77
C ALA A 231 1.16 5.32 -24.93
N LYS A 232 2.46 5.51 -24.68
CA LYS A 232 3.44 4.40 -24.73
C LYS A 232 3.32 3.49 -23.52
N LEU A 233 3.04 4.05 -22.35
CA LEU A 233 2.81 3.29 -21.13
C LEU A 233 1.57 2.41 -21.27
N GLU A 234 0.49 2.93 -21.86
CA GLU A 234 -0.70 2.11 -22.15
C GLU A 234 -0.41 0.99 -23.15
N ALA A 235 0.34 1.28 -24.22
CA ALA A 235 0.76 0.25 -25.16
C ALA A 235 1.65 -0.83 -24.50
N GLN A 236 2.56 -0.42 -23.60
CA GLN A 236 3.37 -1.34 -22.82
C GLN A 236 2.49 -2.21 -21.90
N LEU A 237 1.56 -1.62 -21.16
CA LEU A 237 0.64 -2.37 -20.30
C LEU A 237 -0.22 -3.35 -21.09
N HIS A 238 -0.77 -2.95 -22.23
CA HIS A 238 -1.49 -3.86 -23.12
C HIS A 238 -0.63 -5.04 -23.58
N LYS A 239 0.63 -4.79 -23.93
CA LYS A 239 1.56 -5.84 -24.35
C LYS A 239 1.87 -6.81 -23.21
N GLU A 240 2.24 -6.29 -22.04
CA GLU A 240 2.74 -7.10 -20.92
C GLU A 240 1.60 -7.78 -20.14
N LEU A 241 0.45 -7.12 -19.98
CA LEU A 241 -0.67 -7.60 -19.15
C LEU A 241 -1.86 -8.12 -19.99
N GLY A 242 -1.94 -7.77 -21.28
CA GLY A 242 -3.10 -8.06 -22.13
C GLY A 242 -4.23 -7.03 -22.01
N PHE A 243 -4.16 -6.11 -21.05
CA PHE A 243 -5.11 -5.04 -20.81
C PHE A 243 -4.43 -3.87 -20.09
N VAL A 244 -5.11 -2.71 -20.02
CA VAL A 244 -4.68 -1.59 -19.18
C VAL A 244 -5.59 -1.54 -17.96
N PRO A 245 -5.07 -1.81 -16.74
CA PRO A 245 -5.87 -1.77 -15.52
C PRO A 245 -6.53 -0.40 -15.32
N SER A 246 -7.81 -0.41 -14.94
CA SER A 246 -8.62 0.80 -14.77
C SER A 246 -8.01 1.80 -13.79
N TYR A 247 -7.44 1.32 -12.68
CA TYR A 247 -6.78 2.16 -11.68
C TYR A 247 -5.55 2.90 -12.24
N ILE A 248 -4.82 2.31 -13.21
CA ILE A 248 -3.74 3.02 -13.90
C ILE A 248 -4.30 4.05 -14.86
N ARG A 249 -5.35 3.70 -15.63
CA ARG A 249 -6.00 4.64 -16.57
C ARG A 249 -6.53 5.87 -15.83
N ARG A 250 -7.19 5.65 -14.69
CA ARG A 250 -7.82 6.67 -13.86
C ARG A 250 -6.82 7.57 -13.14
N THR A 251 -5.71 7.02 -12.64
CA THR A 251 -4.67 7.80 -11.95
C THR A 251 -4.23 8.99 -12.82
N SER A 252 -4.31 10.22 -12.33
CA SER A 252 -4.02 11.41 -13.13
C SER A 252 -2.50 11.63 -13.30
N ARG A 253 -1.73 11.29 -12.25
CA ARG A 253 -0.30 11.58 -12.15
C ARG A 253 0.54 10.54 -12.89
N VAL A 254 1.25 10.98 -13.93
CA VAL A 254 2.18 10.12 -14.70
C VAL A 254 3.22 9.41 -13.83
N PRO A 255 3.89 10.05 -12.83
CA PRO A 255 4.82 9.34 -11.96
C PRO A 255 4.17 8.15 -11.24
N VAL A 256 2.95 8.32 -10.74
CA VAL A 256 2.19 7.27 -10.04
C VAL A 256 1.78 6.16 -11.02
N LYS A 257 1.32 6.49 -12.23
CA LYS A 257 1.04 5.49 -13.29
C LYS A 257 2.26 4.61 -13.58
N ARG A 258 3.44 5.21 -13.66
CA ARG A 258 4.69 4.48 -13.91
C ARG A 258 5.05 3.55 -12.75
N VAL A 259 4.83 3.98 -11.51
CA VAL A 259 5.06 3.11 -10.34
C VAL A 259 4.06 1.95 -10.30
N TRP A 260 2.78 2.19 -10.59
CA TRP A 260 1.81 1.11 -10.76
C TRP A 260 2.27 0.08 -11.80
N ALA A 261 2.65 0.55 -12.99
CA ALA A 261 3.16 -0.31 -14.06
C ALA A 261 4.43 -1.06 -13.64
N HIS A 262 5.36 -0.40 -12.95
CA HIS A 262 6.58 -1.02 -12.42
C HIS A 262 6.26 -2.21 -11.51
N MET A 263 5.35 -2.04 -10.56
CA MET A 263 4.97 -3.12 -9.65
C MET A 263 4.30 -4.28 -10.38
N LEU A 264 3.35 -4.01 -11.28
CA LEU A 264 2.66 -5.07 -12.00
C LEU A 264 3.59 -5.81 -12.97
N ILE A 265 4.34 -5.07 -13.79
CA ILE A 265 5.16 -5.65 -14.87
C ILE A 265 6.41 -6.30 -14.28
N GLU A 266 7.13 -5.64 -13.38
CA GLU A 266 8.42 -6.14 -12.93
C GLU A 266 8.39 -6.93 -11.61
N ARG A 267 7.40 -6.71 -10.73
CA ARG A 267 7.34 -7.41 -9.42
C ARG A 267 6.35 -8.56 -9.44
N ILE A 268 5.15 -8.34 -9.97
CA ILE A 268 4.11 -9.37 -10.01
C ILE A 268 4.29 -10.30 -11.22
N CYS A 269 4.30 -9.76 -12.44
CA CYS A 269 4.35 -10.55 -13.67
C CYS A 269 5.78 -10.84 -14.15
N GLY A 270 6.77 -10.13 -13.62
CA GLY A 270 8.15 -10.17 -14.09
C GLY A 270 8.88 -11.45 -13.68
N THR A 271 9.70 -11.96 -14.61
CA THR A 271 10.55 -13.16 -14.44
C THR A 271 11.95 -12.84 -13.89
N ASN A 272 12.22 -11.58 -13.55
CA ASN A 272 13.53 -11.15 -13.04
C ASN A 272 13.74 -11.51 -11.56
N GLY A 273 12.71 -12.00 -10.88
CA GLY A 273 12.78 -12.53 -9.51
C GLY A 273 13.12 -14.02 -9.47
N SER A 274 13.14 -14.57 -8.25
CA SER A 274 13.42 -15.99 -8.00
C SER A 274 12.13 -16.81 -7.92
N VAL A 275 10.99 -16.16 -7.69
CA VAL A 275 9.67 -16.81 -7.64
C VAL A 275 8.98 -16.76 -8.99
N ASP A 276 8.47 -17.91 -9.44
CA ASP A 276 7.67 -18.06 -10.65
C ASP A 276 6.49 -17.04 -10.68
N PRO A 277 6.36 -16.20 -11.73
CA PRO A 277 5.22 -15.31 -11.89
C PRO A 277 3.86 -15.98 -11.78
N ARG A 278 3.72 -17.21 -12.26
CA ARG A 278 2.47 -17.99 -12.14
C ARG A 278 2.07 -18.14 -10.67
N HIS A 279 3.03 -18.49 -9.82
CA HIS A 279 2.80 -18.63 -8.38
C HIS A 279 2.43 -17.29 -7.71
N LYS A 280 3.16 -16.21 -8.04
CA LYS A 280 2.87 -14.85 -7.53
C LYS A 280 1.47 -14.36 -7.93
N LEU A 281 1.03 -14.68 -9.15
CA LEU A 281 -0.30 -14.33 -9.66
C LEU A 281 -1.42 -15.14 -8.99
N ILE A 282 -1.20 -16.42 -8.71
CA ILE A 282 -2.15 -17.23 -7.93
C ILE A 282 -2.26 -16.70 -6.50
N MET A 283 -1.14 -16.36 -5.84
CA MET A 283 -1.16 -15.71 -4.52
C MET A 283 -1.95 -14.40 -4.54
N SER A 284 -1.76 -13.61 -5.60
CA SER A 284 -2.45 -12.33 -5.80
C SER A 284 -3.96 -12.51 -5.97
N PHE A 285 -4.37 -13.54 -6.71
CA PHE A 285 -5.77 -13.96 -6.82
C PHE A 285 -6.35 -14.39 -5.46
N VAL A 286 -5.64 -15.24 -4.71
CA VAL A 286 -6.09 -15.72 -3.39
C VAL A 286 -6.31 -14.55 -2.44
N ALA A 287 -5.35 -13.63 -2.34
CA ALA A 287 -5.47 -12.45 -1.50
C ALA A 287 -6.65 -11.56 -1.94
N ALA A 288 -6.76 -11.25 -3.24
CA ALA A 288 -7.86 -10.42 -3.75
C ALA A 288 -9.24 -11.05 -3.48
N LYS A 289 -9.38 -12.38 -3.61
CA LYS A 289 -10.60 -13.11 -3.28
C LYS A 289 -10.98 -13.00 -1.81
N LEU A 290 -10.01 -13.08 -0.91
CA LEU A 290 -10.25 -12.99 0.54
C LEU A 290 -10.47 -11.55 1.03
N PHE A 291 -9.96 -10.56 0.31
CA PHE A 291 -10.34 -9.16 0.50
C PHE A 291 -11.75 -8.83 -0.03
N ASP A 292 -12.43 -9.78 -0.69
CA ASP A 292 -13.68 -9.57 -1.45
C ASP A 292 -13.55 -8.50 -2.57
N ASP A 293 -12.34 -8.37 -3.14
CA ASP A 293 -12.10 -7.45 -4.25
C ASP A 293 -12.33 -8.16 -5.59
N ARG A 294 -13.54 -7.98 -6.12
CA ARG A 294 -14.00 -8.64 -7.36
C ARG A 294 -13.25 -8.18 -8.60
N LEU A 295 -12.75 -6.94 -8.62
CA LEU A 295 -11.99 -6.39 -9.75
C LEU A 295 -10.61 -7.03 -9.79
N LEU A 296 -9.87 -6.93 -8.68
CA LEU A 296 -8.53 -7.47 -8.57
C LEU A 296 -8.53 -8.99 -8.69
N ALA A 297 -9.50 -9.68 -8.09
CA ALA A 297 -9.60 -11.13 -8.22
C ALA A 297 -9.75 -11.58 -9.69
N ALA A 298 -10.60 -10.90 -10.47
CA ALA A 298 -10.75 -11.23 -11.88
C ALA A 298 -9.49 -10.92 -12.70
N GLN A 299 -8.85 -9.77 -12.46
CA GLN A 299 -7.61 -9.37 -13.12
C GLN A 299 -6.45 -10.34 -12.84
N PHE A 300 -6.23 -10.71 -11.58
CA PHE A 300 -5.15 -11.63 -11.22
C PHE A 300 -5.42 -13.07 -11.63
N ALA A 301 -6.68 -13.52 -11.62
CA ALA A 301 -7.04 -14.82 -12.20
C ALA A 301 -6.75 -14.85 -13.72
N HIS A 302 -7.15 -13.81 -14.45
CA HIS A 302 -6.86 -13.69 -15.87
C HIS A 302 -5.36 -13.71 -16.15
N LEU A 303 -4.58 -12.94 -15.40
CA LEU A 303 -3.12 -12.90 -15.53
C LEU A 303 -2.47 -14.25 -15.16
N ALA A 304 -2.93 -14.92 -14.11
CA ALA A 304 -2.43 -16.24 -13.72
C ALA A 304 -2.62 -17.28 -14.83
N VAL A 305 -3.80 -17.31 -15.47
CA VAL A 305 -4.07 -18.22 -16.59
C VAL A 305 -3.25 -17.86 -17.82
N ARG A 306 -3.05 -16.56 -18.10
CA ARG A 306 -2.10 -16.11 -19.15
C ARG A 306 -0.66 -16.52 -18.86
N ALA A 307 -0.28 -16.63 -17.59
CA ALA A 307 1.02 -17.15 -17.15
C ALA A 307 1.07 -18.69 -17.08
N GLY A 308 0.03 -19.39 -17.56
CA GLY A 308 -0.01 -20.85 -17.67
C GLY A 308 -0.61 -21.58 -16.47
N ALA A 309 -1.30 -20.89 -15.55
CA ALA A 309 -2.08 -21.58 -14.50
C ALA A 309 -3.34 -22.25 -15.07
N ASP A 310 -3.65 -23.46 -14.62
CA ASP A 310 -4.97 -24.07 -14.83
C ASP A 310 -5.99 -23.40 -13.89
N PRO A 311 -7.20 -23.01 -14.36
CA PRO A 311 -8.26 -22.55 -13.48
C PRO A 311 -8.54 -23.43 -12.24
N LYS A 312 -8.28 -24.74 -12.32
CA LYS A 312 -8.36 -25.66 -11.17
C LYS A 312 -7.31 -25.36 -10.10
N GLU A 313 -6.10 -24.96 -10.48
CA GLU A 313 -5.05 -24.53 -9.53
C GLU A 313 -5.51 -23.31 -8.73
N LEU A 314 -6.13 -22.32 -9.40
CA LEU A 314 -6.70 -21.14 -8.74
C LEU A 314 -7.74 -21.53 -7.68
N ARG A 315 -8.65 -22.45 -8.03
CA ARG A 315 -9.67 -22.92 -7.09
C ARG A 315 -9.06 -23.70 -5.92
N ALA A 316 -8.06 -24.55 -6.17
CA ALA A 316 -7.36 -25.29 -5.13
C ALA A 316 -6.64 -24.35 -4.15
N ALA A 317 -5.98 -23.30 -4.66
CA ALA A 317 -5.24 -22.34 -3.85
C ALA A 317 -6.11 -21.54 -2.85
N LEU A 318 -7.43 -21.45 -3.07
CA LEU A 318 -8.36 -20.82 -2.12
C LEU A 318 -8.62 -21.67 -0.86
N ILE A 319 -8.32 -22.96 -0.89
CA ILE A 319 -8.63 -23.90 0.19
C ILE A 319 -7.32 -24.39 0.81
N THR A 320 -7.14 -24.17 2.11
CA THR A 320 -5.96 -24.63 2.85
C THR A 320 -5.75 -26.14 2.70
N GLY A 321 -4.52 -26.53 2.38
CA GLY A 321 -4.10 -27.93 2.26
C GLY A 321 -4.60 -28.65 1.00
N ARG A 322 -5.18 -27.93 0.03
CA ARG A 322 -5.59 -28.51 -1.26
C ARG A 322 -4.52 -28.44 -2.34
N CYS A 323 -3.48 -27.62 -2.18
CA CYS A 323 -2.34 -27.64 -3.09
C CYS A 323 -1.40 -28.80 -2.72
N GLU A 324 -1.09 -29.65 -3.70
CA GLU A 324 -0.20 -30.80 -3.50
C GLU A 324 1.28 -30.41 -3.39
N ASP A 325 1.66 -29.24 -3.93
CA ASP A 325 3.01 -28.69 -3.81
C ASP A 325 3.15 -27.94 -2.47
N PRO A 326 3.93 -28.45 -1.50
CA PRO A 326 4.10 -27.83 -0.19
C PRO A 326 4.69 -26.43 -0.25
N ARG A 327 5.60 -26.19 -1.21
CA ARG A 327 6.19 -24.87 -1.42
C ARG A 327 5.09 -23.89 -1.83
N ALA A 328 4.30 -24.22 -2.85
CA ALA A 328 3.20 -23.37 -3.27
C ALA A 328 2.13 -23.17 -2.18
N GLU A 329 1.81 -24.22 -1.41
CA GLU A 329 0.86 -24.11 -0.29
C GLU A 329 1.32 -23.14 0.79
N ALA A 330 2.61 -23.10 1.12
CA ALA A 330 3.17 -22.12 2.05
C ALA A 330 3.02 -20.67 1.53
N GLY A 331 3.28 -20.45 0.25
CA GLY A 331 3.02 -19.15 -0.40
C GLY A 331 1.54 -18.75 -0.36
N TYR A 332 0.62 -19.68 -0.65
CA TYR A 332 -0.82 -19.41 -0.56
C TYR A 332 -1.27 -19.16 0.88
N ALA A 333 -0.70 -19.87 1.86
CA ALA A 333 -0.97 -19.64 3.27
C ALA A 333 -0.52 -18.25 3.72
N LEU A 334 0.62 -17.75 3.23
CA LEU A 334 1.04 -16.36 3.44
C LEU A 334 0.05 -15.36 2.83
N ALA A 335 -0.41 -15.61 1.60
CA ALA A 335 -1.44 -14.77 0.97
C ALA A 335 -2.71 -14.71 1.83
N ARG A 336 -3.19 -15.84 2.36
CA ARG A 336 -4.37 -15.88 3.26
C ARG A 336 -4.13 -15.20 4.61
N ALA A 337 -2.93 -15.34 5.18
CA ALA A 337 -2.59 -14.69 6.45
C ALA A 337 -2.53 -13.16 6.30
N SER A 338 -2.06 -12.67 5.15
CA SER A 338 -1.94 -11.24 4.84
C SER A 338 -3.29 -10.51 4.66
N THR A 339 -4.40 -11.24 4.53
CA THR A 339 -5.74 -10.65 4.38
C THR A 339 -6.46 -10.44 5.72
N ARG A 340 -5.69 -10.15 6.77
CA ARG A 340 -6.17 -9.82 8.13
C ARG A 340 -5.42 -8.58 8.60
N ALA A 341 -6.06 -7.77 9.44
CA ALA A 341 -5.48 -6.57 10.01
C ALA A 341 -5.64 -6.59 11.54
N PRO A 342 -4.56 -6.42 12.33
CA PRO A 342 -3.16 -6.45 11.89
C PRO A 342 -2.75 -7.84 11.39
N VAL A 343 -1.68 -7.94 10.60
CA VAL A 343 -1.21 -9.24 10.10
C VAL A 343 -0.47 -9.98 11.21
N THR A 344 -0.79 -11.26 11.40
CA THR A 344 -0.06 -12.14 12.33
C THR A 344 0.15 -13.49 11.68
N LEU A 345 1.41 -13.90 11.57
CA LEU A 345 1.80 -15.21 11.07
C LEU A 345 1.91 -16.19 12.24
N GLN A 346 1.42 -17.41 12.04
CA GLN A 346 1.60 -18.52 12.98
C GLN A 346 3.00 -19.11 12.81
N LEU A 347 3.58 -19.66 13.88
CA LEU A 347 4.93 -20.24 13.85
C LEU A 347 5.06 -21.33 12.77
N GLN A 348 4.04 -22.19 12.62
CA GLN A 348 4.02 -23.24 11.61
C GLN A 348 4.11 -22.70 10.17
N LEU A 349 3.52 -21.52 9.91
CA LEU A 349 3.61 -20.87 8.61
C LEU A 349 5.01 -20.28 8.40
N ILE A 350 5.62 -19.70 9.43
CA ILE A 350 6.99 -19.17 9.36
C ILE A 350 7.96 -20.33 9.07
N GLU A 351 7.84 -21.44 9.79
CA GLU A 351 8.63 -22.65 9.58
C GLU A 351 8.48 -23.19 8.15
N ALA A 352 7.25 -23.31 7.64
CA ALA A 352 6.99 -23.77 6.28
C ALA A 352 7.57 -22.82 5.21
N LEU A 353 7.49 -21.50 5.42
CA LEU A 353 8.11 -20.52 4.52
C LEU A 353 9.63 -20.65 4.52
N MET A 354 10.26 -20.79 5.70
CA MET A 354 11.71 -20.94 5.83
C MET A 354 12.23 -22.29 5.33
N GLU A 355 11.42 -23.34 5.40
CA GLU A 355 11.75 -24.66 4.84
C GLU A 355 11.77 -24.63 3.31
N HIS A 356 10.80 -23.93 2.71
CA HIS A 356 10.59 -24.00 1.27
C HIS A 356 11.14 -22.84 0.46
N TYR A 357 11.40 -21.68 1.06
CA TYR A 357 11.85 -20.47 0.34
C TYR A 357 13.13 -19.90 0.94
N THR A 358 13.99 -19.36 0.07
CA THR A 358 15.14 -18.56 0.52
C THR A 358 14.69 -17.21 1.10
N PRO A 359 15.52 -16.53 1.92
CA PRO A 359 15.18 -15.19 2.43
C PRO A 359 14.81 -14.17 1.35
N ALA A 360 15.49 -14.21 0.19
CA ALA A 360 15.18 -13.33 -0.94
C ALA A 360 13.82 -13.65 -1.57
N GLU A 361 13.48 -14.93 -1.69
CA GLU A 361 12.17 -15.36 -2.18
C GLU A 361 11.06 -15.00 -1.20
N ILE A 362 11.26 -15.16 0.11
CA ILE A 362 10.30 -14.72 1.14
C ILE A 362 10.05 -13.23 1.01
N MET A 363 11.10 -12.41 0.85
CA MET A 363 10.94 -10.97 0.63
C MET A 363 10.18 -10.65 -0.66
N GLU A 364 10.41 -11.41 -1.74
CA GLU A 364 9.63 -11.30 -2.97
C GLU A 364 8.15 -11.62 -2.74
N LEU A 365 7.82 -12.67 -1.98
CA LEU A 365 6.44 -13.01 -1.61
C LEU A 365 5.79 -11.93 -0.73
N VAL A 366 6.54 -11.35 0.22
CA VAL A 366 6.07 -10.23 1.07
C VAL A 366 5.71 -9.04 0.19
N VAL A 367 6.53 -8.70 -0.80
CA VAL A 367 6.25 -7.62 -1.75
C VAL A 367 4.97 -7.91 -2.53
N VAL A 368 4.75 -9.16 -2.97
CA VAL A 368 3.52 -9.56 -3.67
C VAL A 368 2.29 -9.27 -2.82
N VAL A 369 2.20 -9.81 -1.60
CA VAL A 369 1.01 -9.61 -0.75
C VAL A 369 0.80 -8.14 -0.36
N SER A 370 1.90 -7.40 -0.18
CA SER A 370 1.87 -5.97 0.12
C SER A 370 1.31 -5.13 -1.04
N VAL A 371 1.67 -5.46 -2.29
CA VAL A 371 1.11 -4.81 -3.48
C VAL A 371 -0.40 -5.04 -3.56
N ILE A 372 -0.90 -6.22 -3.21
CA ILE A 372 -2.34 -6.50 -3.22
C ILE A 372 -3.08 -5.76 -2.11
N SER A 373 -2.53 -5.76 -0.90
CA SER A 373 -3.04 -4.96 0.23
C SER A 373 -3.10 -3.45 -0.10
N MET A 374 -2.18 -2.97 -0.92
CA MET A 374 -2.22 -1.61 -1.45
C MET A 374 -3.30 -1.42 -2.52
N LEU A 375 -3.29 -2.24 -3.58
CA LEU A 375 -4.21 -2.11 -4.70
C LEU A 375 -5.67 -2.14 -4.24
N ARG A 376 -5.99 -3.02 -3.28
CA ARG A 376 -7.34 -3.17 -2.75
C ARG A 376 -7.86 -1.88 -2.09
N ARG A 377 -6.98 -1.03 -1.54
CA ARG A 377 -7.38 0.27 -0.97
C ARG A 377 -7.77 1.25 -2.09
N TYR A 378 -7.03 1.25 -3.19
CA TYR A 378 -7.36 2.11 -4.33
C TYR A 378 -8.68 1.68 -5.01
N SER A 379 -8.82 0.40 -5.35
CA SER A 379 -10.02 -0.15 -6.02
C SER A 379 -11.29 -0.04 -5.15
N ALA A 380 -11.15 -0.14 -3.83
CA ALA A 380 -12.31 0.05 -2.95
C ALA A 380 -12.79 1.50 -2.95
N PHE A 381 -11.91 2.50 -2.98
CA PHE A 381 -12.37 3.89 -3.06
C PHE A 381 -12.91 4.22 -4.45
N TYR A 382 -12.30 3.70 -5.51
CA TYR A 382 -12.70 3.92 -6.89
C TYR A 382 -13.31 2.65 -7.51
N PRO A 383 -14.59 2.33 -7.19
CA PRO A 383 -15.24 1.13 -7.70
C PRO A 383 -15.44 1.21 -9.20
N GLU A 384 -15.30 0.06 -9.86
CA GLU A 384 -15.59 -0.12 -11.28
C GLU A 384 -16.86 -0.94 -11.46
N ASP A 385 -17.69 -0.56 -12.44
CA ASP A 385 -18.90 -1.30 -12.79
C ASP A 385 -18.68 -2.32 -13.92
N ARG A 386 -17.53 -2.25 -14.60
CA ARG A 386 -17.18 -3.12 -15.72
C ARG A 386 -15.74 -3.58 -15.62
N TYR A 387 -15.52 -4.83 -16.01
CA TYR A 387 -14.17 -5.35 -16.24
C TYR A 387 -13.61 -4.76 -17.53
N GLU A 388 -12.28 -4.74 -17.66
CA GLU A 388 -11.64 -4.55 -18.96
C GLU A 388 -12.03 -5.69 -19.92
N ASP A 389 -12.15 -5.42 -21.22
CA ASP A 389 -12.73 -6.36 -22.19
C ASP A 389 -12.08 -7.76 -22.15
N ALA A 390 -10.75 -7.83 -22.07
CA ALA A 390 -10.02 -9.10 -21.94
C ALA A 390 -10.37 -9.87 -20.66
N VAL A 391 -10.53 -9.16 -19.55
CA VAL A 391 -10.91 -9.72 -18.24
C VAL A 391 -12.38 -10.12 -18.24
N ALA A 392 -13.26 -9.33 -18.87
CA ALA A 392 -14.68 -9.65 -19.03
C ALA A 392 -14.87 -10.97 -19.82
N ASN A 393 -14.14 -11.13 -20.93
CA ASN A 393 -14.16 -12.36 -21.73
C ASN A 393 -13.69 -13.57 -20.90
N PHE A 394 -12.60 -13.40 -20.15
CA PHE A 394 -12.10 -14.44 -19.24
C PHE A 394 -13.12 -14.81 -18.16
N VAL A 395 -13.78 -13.83 -17.54
CA VAL A 395 -14.83 -14.05 -16.54
C VAL A 395 -16.03 -14.78 -17.14
N ALA A 396 -16.42 -14.45 -18.38
CA ALA A 396 -17.50 -15.14 -19.06
C ALA A 396 -17.18 -16.62 -19.33
N GLU A 397 -15.93 -16.93 -19.67
CA GLU A 397 -15.49 -18.30 -19.98
C GLU A 397 -15.23 -19.14 -18.72
N HIS A 398 -14.49 -18.60 -17.74
CA HIS A 398 -13.99 -19.36 -16.60
C HIS A 398 -14.60 -18.96 -15.26
N GLY A 399 -15.23 -17.78 -15.16
CA GLY A 399 -15.57 -17.14 -13.89
C GLY A 399 -16.43 -18.00 -12.96
N GLN A 400 -17.42 -18.71 -13.49
CA GLN A 400 -18.28 -19.60 -12.70
C GLN A 400 -17.48 -20.72 -12.01
N HIS A 401 -16.47 -21.28 -12.68
CA HIS A 401 -15.68 -22.41 -12.19
C HIS A 401 -14.74 -22.03 -11.04
N ILE A 402 -14.27 -20.78 -11.02
CA ILE A 402 -13.33 -20.24 -10.03
C ILE A 402 -13.98 -19.23 -9.07
N GLY A 403 -15.32 -19.12 -9.10
CA GLY A 403 -16.09 -18.30 -8.17
C GLY A 403 -15.90 -16.79 -8.35
N LEU A 404 -15.72 -16.32 -9.59
CA LEU A 404 -15.70 -14.89 -9.92
C LEU A 404 -17.12 -14.36 -10.15
N SER A 405 -17.34 -13.10 -9.76
CA SER A 405 -18.56 -12.36 -10.08
C SER A 405 -18.58 -12.00 -11.57
N THR A 406 -19.76 -11.90 -12.17
CA THR A 406 -19.93 -11.45 -13.56
C THR A 406 -19.70 -9.95 -13.73
N LYS A 407 -19.69 -9.18 -12.63
CA LYS A 407 -19.37 -7.75 -12.60
C LYS A 407 -18.47 -7.41 -11.40
N PRO A 408 -17.56 -6.42 -11.55
CA PRO A 408 -16.71 -5.97 -10.43
C PRO A 408 -17.51 -5.20 -9.38
N GLY A 409 -18.48 -4.38 -9.79
CA GLY A 409 -19.32 -3.55 -8.93
C GLY A 409 -20.82 -3.77 -9.16
N GLN A 410 -21.63 -3.15 -8.31
CA GLN A 410 -23.10 -3.21 -8.36
C GLN A 410 -23.77 -1.83 -8.42
N THR A 411 -23.00 -0.74 -8.52
CA THR A 411 -23.52 0.64 -8.40
C THR A 411 -24.20 1.11 -9.68
N GLY A 412 -23.80 0.58 -10.84
CA GLY A 412 -24.38 0.92 -12.15
C GLY A 412 -24.09 2.36 -12.61
N ARG A 413 -23.20 3.07 -11.92
CA ARG A 413 -22.70 4.42 -12.17
C ARG A 413 -21.25 4.50 -11.71
N SER A 414 -20.40 5.15 -12.50
CA SER A 414 -18.98 5.32 -12.14
C SER A 414 -18.82 6.30 -10.98
N TRP A 415 -17.74 6.16 -10.21
CA TRP A 415 -17.43 7.15 -9.16
C TRP A 415 -17.32 8.56 -9.72
N ASP A 416 -16.73 8.73 -10.91
CA ASP A 416 -16.54 10.06 -11.51
C ASP A 416 -17.88 10.75 -11.82
N GLU A 417 -18.92 9.99 -12.22
CA GLU A 417 -20.29 10.50 -12.41
C GLU A 417 -20.91 10.97 -11.09
N ILE A 418 -20.73 10.19 -10.02
CA ILE A 418 -21.24 10.51 -8.68
C ILE A 418 -20.53 11.76 -8.14
N ALA A 419 -19.20 11.76 -8.18
CA ALA A 419 -18.36 12.83 -7.66
C ALA A 419 -18.62 14.16 -8.37
N PHE A 420 -18.75 14.15 -9.70
CA PHE A 420 -19.05 15.35 -10.49
C PHE A 420 -20.32 16.06 -10.02
N LYS A 421 -21.40 15.29 -9.75
CA LYS A 421 -22.66 15.83 -9.24
C LYS A 421 -22.48 16.52 -7.88
N HIS A 422 -21.71 15.92 -6.98
CA HIS A 422 -21.49 16.46 -5.63
C HIS A 422 -20.57 17.67 -5.62
N ARG A 423 -19.53 17.69 -6.47
CA ARG A 423 -18.65 18.85 -6.64
C ARG A 423 -19.39 20.07 -7.19
N LEU A 424 -20.29 19.88 -8.16
CA LEU A 424 -21.14 20.96 -8.67
C LEU A 424 -22.12 21.52 -7.64
N SER A 425 -22.58 20.71 -6.69
CA SER A 425 -23.49 21.17 -5.62
C SER A 425 -22.78 21.91 -4.48
N ALA A 426 -21.45 21.81 -4.40
CA ALA A 426 -20.62 22.41 -3.37
C ALA A 426 -19.91 23.70 -3.83
N ALA A 427 -19.79 23.91 -5.14
CA ALA A 427 -19.31 25.14 -5.78
C ALA A 427 -20.47 26.13 -5.98
#